data_AF-R5D3R3-F1
#
_entry.id   AF-R5D3R3-F1
#
_cell.length_a   1.000
_cell.length_b   1.000
_cell.length_c   1.000
_cell.angle_alpha   90.00
_cell.angle_beta   90.00
_cell.angle_gamma   90.00
#
_symmetry.space_group_name_H-M   'P 1'
#
loop_
_entity.id
_entity.type
_entity.pdbx_description
1 polymer ?
#
loop_
_entity_poly.entity_id
_entity_poly.type
_entity_poly.pdbx_seq_one_letter_code
_entity_poly.pdbx_strand_id
1 'polypeptide(L)'
;MPLCVPFGEVVISPFEVRHTDSELSELARQLKSLNGETRVVMEATGNYHAPVAKLLHDAGLYVSVINAKLVHGYGNNDLRRVKTDRKDAVKLANYGLDRWLTLPRYVPEEDTRLLLKNCYRQYRQYSKVQTVLKNNLISLLDMVFPNVNRLFSSPIRGDGSEKWVDFVAEFWHCRCVSEKSQKAFTNKYQRWCRKHGYNFSEAKAHTIHAEACGHIDVIPKSETTKLLVEQAVAQLRATSAALAALKHEMQALASMLPEYPVVMDMFGVGPTLGPQLMAEIGDVRRFYSKKALVAYAGLDAPPNDSGDVTGRHKSMSKVGASSLRRTLFLVMSVYLQNAPLDESVYQFMDKKRAEGKPYRVYMMASANKFLRIYYATVKAYLESLEHTA
;
A
#
# COMPACT_ATOMS: atom_id res chain seq x y z
N MET A 1 17.69 -25.91 3.71
CA MET A 1 16.44 -26.22 4.43
C MET A 1 16.56 -27.61 5.05
N PRO A 2 16.21 -27.86 6.33
CA PRO A 2 16.10 -29.23 6.84
C PRO A 2 14.72 -29.81 6.54
N LEU A 3 14.67 -31.12 6.26
CA LEU A 3 13.44 -31.87 5.98
C LEU A 3 13.15 -32.80 7.16
N CYS A 4 12.02 -32.61 7.82
CA CYS A 4 11.65 -33.32 9.05
C CYS A 4 10.38 -34.15 8.85
N VAL A 5 10.39 -35.36 9.42
CA VAL A 5 9.23 -36.25 9.58
C VAL A 5 8.57 -36.06 10.95
N PRO A 6 7.37 -36.64 11.18
CA PRO A 6 6.79 -36.75 12.52
C PRO A 6 7.84 -37.17 13.57
N PHE A 7 7.76 -36.58 14.78
CA PHE A 7 8.64 -36.86 15.92
C PHE A 7 10.08 -36.31 15.86
N GLY A 8 10.40 -35.43 14.90
CA GLY A 8 11.66 -34.68 14.90
C GLY A 8 12.85 -35.42 14.29
N GLU A 9 12.61 -36.57 13.66
CA GLU A 9 13.61 -37.22 12.82
C GLU A 9 13.85 -36.40 11.55
N VAL A 10 15.12 -36.24 11.20
CA VAL A 10 15.55 -35.49 10.00
C VAL A 10 15.76 -36.50 8.89
N VAL A 11 14.92 -36.46 7.85
CA VAL A 11 15.00 -37.40 6.71
C VAL A 11 16.18 -37.04 5.80
N ILE A 12 16.41 -35.73 5.62
CA ILE A 12 17.51 -35.21 4.81
C ILE A 12 18.19 -34.09 5.60
N SER A 13 19.51 -34.23 5.76
CA SER A 13 20.36 -33.21 6.39
C SER A 13 20.20 -31.87 5.68
N PRO A 14 20.15 -30.74 6.40
CA PRO A 14 19.99 -29.43 5.77
C PRO A 14 21.08 -29.15 4.75
N PHE A 15 20.67 -28.76 3.55
CA PHE A 15 21.55 -28.34 2.47
C PHE A 15 21.06 -27.02 1.85
N GLU A 16 21.94 -26.39 1.08
CA GLU A 16 21.67 -25.15 0.35
C GLU A 16 21.07 -25.46 -1.02
N VAL A 17 20.06 -24.67 -1.42
CA VAL A 17 19.43 -24.75 -2.74
C VAL A 17 19.43 -23.35 -3.33
N ARG A 18 20.09 -23.17 -4.47
CA ARG A 18 20.09 -21.89 -5.17
C ARG A 18 18.77 -21.69 -5.89
N HIS A 19 18.41 -20.43 -6.08
CA HIS A 19 17.17 -20.04 -6.76
C HIS A 19 17.33 -20.13 -8.29
N THR A 20 17.73 -21.29 -8.80
CA THR A 20 17.81 -21.61 -10.23
C THR A 20 16.76 -22.66 -10.56
N ASP A 21 16.28 -22.65 -11.81
CA ASP A 21 15.29 -23.63 -12.27
C ASP A 21 15.79 -25.07 -12.11
N SER A 22 17.06 -25.31 -12.45
CA SER A 22 17.71 -26.63 -12.31
C SER A 22 17.73 -27.13 -10.87
N GLU A 23 18.18 -26.31 -9.91
CA GLU A 23 18.33 -26.75 -8.52
C GLU A 23 16.98 -26.88 -7.79
N LEU A 24 16.01 -26.01 -8.09
CA LEU A 24 14.67 -26.14 -7.55
C LEU A 24 13.91 -27.33 -8.15
N SER A 25 14.14 -27.64 -9.43
CA SER A 25 13.61 -28.86 -10.06
C SER A 25 14.24 -30.12 -9.47
N GLU A 26 15.53 -30.09 -9.14
CA GLU A 26 16.20 -31.18 -8.41
C GLU A 26 15.58 -31.37 -7.02
N LEU A 27 15.38 -30.28 -6.27
CA LEU A 27 14.70 -30.31 -4.98
C LEU A 27 13.30 -30.92 -5.11
N ALA A 28 12.51 -30.52 -6.11
CA ALA A 28 11.18 -31.07 -6.35
C ALA A 28 11.24 -32.60 -6.60
N ARG A 29 12.23 -33.08 -7.36
CA ARG A 29 12.42 -34.50 -7.65
C ARG A 29 12.82 -35.28 -6.39
N GLN A 30 13.73 -34.75 -5.59
CA GLN A 30 14.13 -35.34 -4.31
C GLN A 30 12.94 -35.45 -3.36
N LEU A 31 12.14 -34.39 -3.21
CA LEU A 31 10.95 -34.40 -2.37
C LEU A 31 9.91 -35.43 -2.82
N LYS A 32 9.74 -35.62 -4.13
CA LYS A 32 8.84 -36.66 -4.68
C LYS A 32 9.34 -38.08 -4.47
N SER A 33 10.66 -38.28 -4.34
CA SER A 33 11.24 -39.60 -4.08
C SER A 33 11.10 -40.05 -2.63
N LEU A 34 10.64 -39.18 -1.72
CA LEU A 34 10.38 -39.54 -0.34
C LEU A 34 9.17 -40.47 -0.24
N ASN A 35 9.27 -41.46 0.65
CA ASN A 35 8.17 -42.38 0.93
C ASN A 35 7.05 -41.70 1.73
N GLY A 36 5.80 -41.90 1.31
CA GLY A 36 4.62 -41.39 2.01
C GLY A 36 4.12 -40.02 1.53
N GLU A 37 3.12 -39.48 2.22
CA GLU A 37 2.55 -38.17 1.88
C GLU A 37 3.51 -37.05 2.31
N THR A 38 4.01 -36.29 1.33
CA THR A 38 4.94 -35.18 1.57
C THR A 38 4.22 -33.84 1.47
N ARG A 39 4.34 -33.00 2.50
CA ARG A 39 3.84 -31.61 2.51
C ARG A 39 4.99 -30.64 2.80
N VAL A 40 5.15 -29.65 1.94
CA VAL A 40 6.17 -28.61 2.07
C VAL A 40 5.58 -27.43 2.82
N VAL A 41 6.19 -27.10 3.95
CA VAL A 41 5.76 -25.99 4.81
C VAL A 41 6.87 -24.94 4.84
N MET A 42 6.53 -23.69 4.49
CA MET A 42 7.49 -22.59 4.47
C MET A 42 6.92 -21.32 5.09
N GLU A 43 7.81 -20.51 5.67
CA GLU A 43 7.46 -19.20 6.22
C GLU A 43 7.52 -18.11 5.15
N ALA A 44 6.55 -17.22 5.16
CA ALA A 44 6.54 -16.04 4.28
C ALA A 44 7.60 -15.00 4.71
N THR A 45 8.87 -15.25 4.38
CA THR A 45 9.98 -14.33 4.67
C THR A 45 10.33 -13.51 3.42
N GLY A 46 9.84 -12.26 3.36
CA GLY A 46 10.02 -11.40 2.19
C GLY A 46 9.42 -12.02 0.92
N ASN A 47 10.05 -11.80 -0.24
CA ASN A 47 9.62 -12.38 -1.52
C ASN A 47 10.37 -13.68 -1.89
N TYR A 48 11.35 -14.12 -1.09
CA TYR A 48 12.21 -15.26 -1.40
C TYR A 48 11.46 -16.59 -1.46
N HIS A 49 10.40 -16.74 -0.67
CA HIS A 49 9.58 -17.95 -0.68
C HIS A 49 8.77 -18.13 -1.98
N ALA A 50 8.49 -17.05 -2.72
CA ALA A 50 7.53 -17.09 -3.84
C ALA A 50 8.01 -17.94 -5.03
N PRO A 51 9.25 -17.82 -5.53
CA PRO A 51 9.76 -18.70 -6.59
C PRO A 51 9.76 -20.17 -6.19
N VAL A 52 10.16 -20.46 -4.95
CA VAL A 52 10.20 -21.83 -4.41
C VAL A 52 8.79 -22.41 -4.29
N ALA A 53 7.85 -21.64 -3.73
CA ALA A 53 6.46 -22.07 -3.59
C ALA A 53 5.81 -22.35 -4.95
N LYS A 54 6.03 -21.47 -5.93
CA LYS A 54 5.48 -21.61 -7.29
C LYS A 54 6.02 -22.86 -7.98
N LEU A 55 7.34 -23.04 -8.00
CA LEU A 55 7.95 -24.20 -8.67
C LEU A 55 7.54 -25.53 -8.03
N LEU A 56 7.56 -25.61 -6.69
CA LEU A 56 7.15 -26.84 -5.99
C LEU A 56 5.65 -27.13 -6.19
N HIS A 57 4.81 -26.08 -6.21
CA HIS A 57 3.39 -26.22 -6.54
C HIS A 57 3.19 -26.71 -7.98
N ASP A 58 3.89 -26.13 -8.96
CA ASP A 58 3.80 -26.51 -10.37
C ASP A 58 4.34 -27.94 -10.61
N ALA A 59 5.29 -28.38 -9.78
CA ALA A 59 5.71 -29.78 -9.71
C ALA A 59 4.64 -30.70 -9.09
N GLY A 60 3.51 -30.19 -8.59
CA GLY A 60 2.43 -30.99 -8.02
C GLY A 60 2.57 -31.34 -6.54
N LEU A 61 3.55 -30.77 -5.83
CA LEU A 61 3.70 -30.99 -4.39
C LEU A 61 2.66 -30.17 -3.60
N TYR A 62 2.27 -30.66 -2.42
CA TYR A 62 1.46 -29.89 -1.49
C TYR A 62 2.34 -28.85 -0.81
N VAL A 63 2.17 -27.58 -1.16
CA VAL A 63 2.91 -26.46 -0.56
C VAL A 63 1.98 -25.68 0.35
N SER A 64 2.46 -25.26 1.52
CA SER A 64 1.76 -24.34 2.43
C SER A 64 2.70 -23.21 2.84
N VAL A 65 2.32 -21.97 2.52
CA VAL A 65 3.05 -20.75 2.90
C VAL A 65 2.37 -20.14 4.12
N ILE A 66 3.08 -20.09 5.25
CA ILE A 66 2.53 -19.65 6.55
C ILE A 66 3.04 -18.25 6.89
N ASN A 67 2.17 -17.46 7.52
CA ASN A 67 2.56 -16.17 8.08
C ASN A 67 3.54 -16.35 9.25
N ALA A 68 4.68 -15.67 9.18
CA ALA A 68 5.71 -15.62 10.22
C ALA A 68 5.16 -15.45 11.64
N LYS A 69 4.13 -14.62 11.82
CA LYS A 69 3.54 -14.37 13.14
C LYS A 69 2.85 -15.60 13.75
N LEU A 70 2.24 -16.46 12.91
CA LEU A 70 1.61 -17.70 13.37
C LEU A 70 2.66 -18.69 13.86
N VAL A 71 3.80 -18.75 13.16
CA VAL A 71 4.93 -19.60 13.51
C VAL A 71 5.64 -19.05 14.76
N HIS A 72 5.82 -17.73 14.87
CA HIS A 72 6.39 -17.10 16.06
C HIS A 72 5.57 -17.39 17.33
N GLY A 73 4.23 -17.31 17.25
CA GLY A 73 3.34 -17.58 18.39
C GLY A 73 3.25 -19.06 18.79
N TYR A 74 3.62 -19.98 17.90
CA TYR A 74 3.64 -21.41 18.18
C TYR A 74 4.82 -21.78 19.11
N GLY A 75 4.60 -22.61 20.14
CA GLY A 75 5.67 -23.22 20.94
C GLY A 75 6.55 -22.27 21.78
N ASN A 76 6.06 -21.10 22.21
CA ASN A 76 6.86 -20.08 22.92
C ASN A 76 7.11 -20.40 24.42
N ASN A 77 7.30 -21.68 24.77
CA ASN A 77 7.48 -22.16 26.15
C ASN A 77 8.94 -22.33 26.61
N ASP A 78 9.93 -21.98 25.77
CA ASP A 78 11.35 -22.11 26.10
C ASP A 78 11.95 -20.80 26.64
N LEU A 79 12.53 -20.86 27.85
CA LEU A 79 13.19 -19.73 28.53
C LEU A 79 14.46 -19.22 27.83
N ARG A 80 15.08 -20.00 26.94
CA ARG A 80 16.30 -19.63 26.19
C ARG A 80 15.98 -19.28 24.73
N ARG A 81 16.06 -17.99 24.41
CA ARG A 81 15.96 -17.46 23.03
C ARG A 81 17.26 -17.64 22.25
N VAL A 82 17.58 -18.87 21.87
CA VAL A 82 18.65 -19.12 20.89
C VAL A 82 18.00 -19.34 19.52
N LYS A 83 18.12 -18.35 18.64
CA LYS A 83 17.60 -18.36 17.27
C LYS A 83 18.59 -19.09 16.37
N THR A 84 18.25 -20.27 15.86
CA THR A 84 19.03 -20.99 14.85
C THR A 84 18.10 -21.51 13.76
N ASP A 85 18.56 -21.51 12.51
CA ASP A 85 17.76 -21.96 11.36
C ASP A 85 17.27 -23.41 11.52
N ARG A 86 18.05 -24.25 12.23
CA ARG A 86 17.65 -25.62 12.58
C ARG A 86 16.44 -25.65 13.51
N LYS A 87 16.44 -24.84 14.59
CA LYS A 87 15.30 -24.77 15.51
C LYS A 87 14.06 -24.18 14.84
N ASP A 88 14.24 -23.14 14.01
CA ASP A 88 13.14 -22.50 13.28
C ASP A 88 12.49 -23.47 12.28
N ALA A 89 13.28 -24.30 11.61
CA ALA A 89 12.74 -25.29 10.69
C ALA A 89 12.09 -26.50 11.37
N VAL A 90 12.63 -26.99 12.50
CA VAL A 90 11.95 -28.00 13.33
C VAL A 90 10.62 -27.46 13.86
N LYS A 91 10.60 -26.18 14.26
CA LYS A 91 9.39 -25.49 14.70
C LYS A 91 8.34 -25.41 13.59
N LEU A 92 8.75 -25.08 12.37
CA LEU A 92 7.88 -25.08 11.18
C LEU A 92 7.33 -26.47 10.86
N ALA A 93 8.18 -27.51 10.95
CA ALA A 93 7.76 -28.89 10.73
C ALA A 93 6.72 -29.35 11.77
N ASN A 94 6.97 -29.11 13.06
CA ASN A 94 6.02 -29.43 14.14
C ASN A 94 4.70 -28.68 13.97
N TYR A 95 4.74 -27.39 13.63
CA TYR A 95 3.53 -26.64 13.29
C TYR A 95 2.77 -27.27 12.13
N GLY A 96 3.48 -27.72 11.09
CA GLY A 96 2.91 -28.39 9.94
C GLY A 96 2.22 -29.71 10.29
N LEU A 97 2.85 -30.50 11.17
CA LEU A 97 2.32 -31.77 11.65
C LEU A 97 1.08 -31.57 12.53
N ASP A 98 1.14 -30.67 13.51
CA ASP A 98 0.00 -30.35 14.38
C ASP A 98 -1.23 -29.87 13.59
N ARG A 99 -0.98 -29.15 12.49
CA ARG A 99 -2.03 -28.61 11.64
C ARG A 99 -2.23 -29.38 10.35
N TRP A 100 -1.74 -30.61 10.25
CA TRP A 100 -1.70 -31.37 8.99
C TRP A 100 -3.02 -31.26 8.21
N LEU A 101 -4.14 -31.58 8.84
CA LEU A 101 -5.46 -31.57 8.20
C LEU A 101 -6.02 -30.17 7.85
N THR A 102 -5.46 -29.10 8.42
CA THR A 102 -5.96 -27.72 8.31
C THR A 102 -4.98 -26.76 7.63
N LEU A 103 -3.80 -27.26 7.22
CA LEU A 103 -2.81 -26.45 6.52
C LEU A 103 -3.39 -25.94 5.20
N PRO A 104 -3.41 -24.61 4.97
CA PRO A 104 -3.91 -24.08 3.71
C PRO A 104 -2.95 -24.44 2.56
N ARG A 105 -3.50 -25.02 1.49
CA ARG A 105 -2.73 -25.23 0.25
C ARG A 105 -2.38 -23.87 -0.36
N TYR A 106 -1.12 -23.71 -0.75
CA TYR A 106 -0.66 -22.58 -1.54
C TYR A 106 -1.34 -22.63 -2.90
N VAL A 107 -2.07 -21.56 -3.20
CA VAL A 107 -2.67 -21.31 -4.50
C VAL A 107 -1.96 -20.08 -5.06
N PRO A 108 -1.27 -20.20 -6.21
CA PRO A 108 -0.68 -19.06 -6.89
C PRO A 108 -1.76 -18.00 -7.15
N GLU A 109 -1.43 -16.75 -6.89
CA GLU A 109 -2.30 -15.62 -7.20
C GLU A 109 -2.35 -15.48 -8.73
N GLU A 110 -3.54 -15.28 -9.30
CA GLU A 110 -3.72 -15.03 -10.74
C GLU A 110 -2.81 -13.87 -11.20
N ASP A 111 -2.19 -14.01 -12.37
CA ASP A 111 -1.18 -13.07 -12.88
C ASP A 111 -1.65 -11.61 -12.81
N THR A 112 -2.88 -11.32 -13.22
CA THR A 112 -3.45 -9.96 -13.14
C THR A 112 -3.50 -9.42 -11.71
N ARG A 113 -3.93 -10.24 -10.74
CA ARG A 113 -3.99 -9.83 -9.32
C ARG A 113 -2.59 -9.68 -8.74
N LEU A 114 -1.66 -10.56 -9.10
CA LEU A 114 -0.26 -10.49 -8.70
C LEU A 114 0.42 -9.21 -9.21
N LEU A 115 0.25 -8.89 -10.50
CA LEU A 115 0.76 -7.67 -11.12
C LEU A 115 0.14 -6.43 -10.47
N LEU A 116 -1.18 -6.39 -10.28
CA LEU A 116 -1.88 -5.27 -9.63
C LEU A 116 -1.33 -4.99 -8.23
N LYS A 117 -1.12 -6.05 -7.44
CA LYS A 117 -0.53 -5.98 -6.10
C LYS A 117 0.90 -5.47 -6.10
N ASN A 118 1.71 -5.91 -7.06
CA ASN A 118 3.08 -5.43 -7.21
C ASN A 118 3.13 -3.96 -7.65
N CYS A 119 2.29 -3.55 -8.61
CA CYS A 119 2.13 -2.15 -9.01
C CYS A 119 1.72 -1.28 -7.83
N TYR A 120 0.76 -1.71 -7.01
CA TYR A 120 0.37 -0.96 -5.82
C TYR A 120 1.50 -0.84 -4.79
N ARG A 121 2.26 -1.92 -4.55
CA ARG A 121 3.43 -1.88 -3.66
C ARG A 121 4.47 -0.86 -4.13
N GLN A 122 4.76 -0.81 -5.44
CA GLN A 122 5.67 0.17 -6.01
C GLN A 122 5.11 1.59 -5.92
N TYR A 123 3.82 1.78 -6.23
CA TYR A 123 3.13 3.06 -6.06
C TYR A 123 3.25 3.59 -4.64
N ARG A 124 3.05 2.73 -3.63
CA ARG A 124 3.22 3.11 -2.22
C ARG A 124 4.65 3.52 -1.88
N GLN A 125 5.64 2.84 -2.43
CA GLN A 125 7.04 3.17 -2.20
C GLN A 125 7.38 4.53 -2.81
N TYR A 126 7.01 4.75 -4.07
CA TYR A 126 7.24 6.03 -4.75
C TYR A 126 6.45 7.18 -4.13
N SER A 127 5.25 6.94 -3.59
CA SER A 127 4.48 7.98 -2.89
C SER A 127 5.20 8.47 -1.63
N LYS A 128 5.89 7.58 -0.91
CA LYS A 128 6.76 7.98 0.21
C LYS A 128 7.95 8.80 -0.28
N VAL A 129 8.63 8.34 -1.33
CA VAL A 129 9.78 9.05 -1.92
C VAL A 129 9.35 10.44 -2.40
N GLN A 130 8.22 10.56 -3.08
CA GLN A 130 7.65 11.84 -3.52
C GLN A 130 7.44 12.80 -2.33
N THR A 131 6.94 12.30 -1.20
CA THR A 131 6.75 13.12 0.01
C THR A 131 8.09 13.65 0.53
N VAL A 132 9.12 12.79 0.57
CA VAL A 132 10.48 13.19 0.97
C VAL A 132 11.07 14.22 0.00
N LEU A 133 10.92 14.02 -1.32
CA LEU A 133 11.40 14.95 -2.34
C LEU A 133 10.68 16.30 -2.29
N LYS A 134 9.36 16.32 -2.04
CA LYS A 134 8.61 17.56 -1.82
C LYS A 134 9.15 18.32 -0.62
N ASN A 135 9.37 17.64 0.50
CA ASN A 135 9.90 18.28 1.72
C ASN A 135 11.32 18.80 1.50
N ASN A 136 12.16 18.07 0.76
CA ASN A 136 13.49 18.52 0.38
C ASN A 136 13.42 19.80 -0.47
N LEU A 137 12.61 19.81 -1.53
CA LEU A 137 12.43 20.98 -2.39
C LEU A 137 11.88 22.18 -1.60
N ILE A 138 10.89 21.97 -0.73
CA ILE A 138 10.36 23.02 0.13
C ILE A 138 11.45 23.57 1.05
N SER A 139 12.26 22.72 1.67
CA SER A 139 13.36 23.15 2.54
C SER A 139 14.42 23.97 1.80
N LEU A 140 14.70 23.66 0.54
CA LEU A 140 15.59 24.49 -0.30
C LEU A 140 14.93 25.83 -0.62
N LEU A 141 13.65 25.82 -0.95
CA LEU A 141 12.88 27.02 -1.28
C LEU A 141 12.66 27.93 -0.08
N ASP A 142 12.59 27.41 1.14
CA ASP A 142 12.49 28.22 2.36
C ASP A 142 13.70 29.17 2.53
N MET A 143 14.81 28.92 1.84
CA MET A 143 16.01 29.77 1.84
C MET A 143 16.15 30.68 0.60
N VAL A 144 15.34 30.44 -0.44
CA VAL A 144 15.52 31.01 -1.81
C VAL A 144 14.25 31.71 -2.33
N PHE A 145 13.09 31.14 -2.05
CA PHE A 145 11.76 31.69 -2.32
C PHE A 145 10.76 31.14 -1.29
N PRO A 146 10.76 31.67 -0.07
CA PRO A 146 9.94 31.17 1.02
C PRO A 146 8.46 31.11 0.66
N ASN A 147 7.73 30.10 1.16
CA ASN A 147 6.28 29.93 0.98
C ASN A 147 5.76 29.83 -0.47
N VAL A 148 6.62 29.75 -1.50
CA VAL A 148 6.19 29.70 -2.91
C VAL A 148 5.24 28.53 -3.21
N ASN A 149 5.41 27.39 -2.53
CA ASN A 149 4.55 26.22 -2.65
C ASN A 149 3.10 26.50 -2.21
N ARG A 150 2.89 27.41 -1.24
CA ARG A 150 1.58 27.79 -0.72
C ARG A 150 0.85 28.78 -1.62
N LEU A 151 1.54 29.39 -2.58
CA LEU A 151 0.93 30.32 -3.54
C LEU A 151 -0.01 29.60 -4.52
N PHE A 152 0.04 28.28 -4.65
CA PHE A 152 -0.79 27.54 -5.60
C PHE A 152 -1.68 26.51 -4.90
N SER A 153 -2.98 26.56 -5.20
CA SER A 153 -3.99 25.61 -4.73
C SER A 153 -4.51 24.69 -5.83
N SER A 154 -3.88 24.71 -7.01
CA SER A 154 -4.29 23.89 -8.15
C SER A 154 -4.09 22.41 -7.83
N PRO A 155 -5.04 21.53 -8.22
CA PRO A 155 -4.90 20.09 -8.03
C PRO A 155 -3.76 19.54 -8.90
N ILE A 156 -3.27 18.36 -8.52
CA ILE A 156 -2.33 17.57 -9.30
C ILE A 156 -3.00 17.16 -10.61
N ARG A 157 -2.29 17.30 -11.73
CA ARG A 157 -2.78 16.89 -13.06
C ARG A 157 -2.72 15.36 -13.24
N GLY A 158 -3.38 14.85 -14.28
CA GLY A 158 -3.42 13.42 -14.58
C GLY A 158 -2.04 12.79 -14.85
N ASP A 159 -1.11 13.58 -15.42
CA ASP A 159 0.29 13.22 -15.67
C ASP A 159 1.19 13.34 -14.41
N GLY A 160 0.63 13.74 -13.27
CA GLY A 160 1.35 13.97 -12.02
C GLY A 160 2.00 15.35 -11.89
N SER A 161 1.85 16.24 -12.89
CA SER A 161 2.39 17.60 -12.82
C SER A 161 1.67 18.44 -11.76
N GLU A 162 2.46 19.31 -11.10
CA GLU A 162 1.99 20.23 -10.05
C GLU A 162 2.40 21.65 -10.40
N LYS A 163 1.43 22.58 -10.38
CA LYS A 163 1.64 23.97 -10.80
C LYS A 163 2.76 24.68 -10.06
N TRP A 164 2.90 24.44 -8.76
CA TRP A 164 3.95 25.06 -7.95
C TRP A 164 5.35 24.52 -8.29
N VAL A 165 5.47 23.22 -8.58
CA VAL A 165 6.73 22.60 -9.02
C VAL A 165 7.12 23.14 -10.38
N ASP A 166 6.15 23.22 -11.30
CA ASP A 166 6.38 23.74 -12.63
C ASP A 166 6.71 25.24 -12.64
N PHE A 167 6.15 25.99 -11.69
CA PHE A 167 6.47 27.39 -11.48
C PHE A 167 7.90 27.57 -10.97
N VAL A 168 8.28 26.82 -9.93
CA VAL A 168 9.64 26.87 -9.35
C VAL A 168 10.70 26.45 -10.38
N ALA A 169 10.37 25.56 -11.32
CA ALA A 169 11.29 25.20 -12.40
C ALA A 169 11.69 26.39 -13.30
N GLU A 170 10.78 27.34 -13.53
CA GLU A 170 11.04 28.55 -14.34
C GLU A 170 11.47 29.75 -13.47
N PHE A 171 10.92 29.85 -12.27
CA PHE A 171 11.11 30.93 -11.31
C PHE A 171 11.71 30.39 -10.01
N TRP A 172 12.91 29.83 -10.12
CA TRP A 172 13.61 29.11 -9.06
C TRP A 172 14.08 29.99 -7.89
N HIS A 173 13.99 31.31 -8.01
CA HIS A 173 14.36 32.28 -6.98
C HIS A 173 13.38 33.45 -6.93
N CYS A 174 13.13 34.02 -5.75
CA CYS A 174 12.29 35.22 -5.62
C CYS A 174 12.80 36.39 -6.49
N ARG A 175 14.12 36.55 -6.67
CA ARG A 175 14.75 37.55 -7.56
C ARG A 175 14.42 37.35 -9.04
N CYS A 176 14.09 36.13 -9.49
CA CYS A 176 13.57 35.91 -10.84
C CYS A 176 12.24 36.64 -11.09
N VAL A 177 11.52 36.95 -10.00
CA VAL A 177 10.26 37.69 -9.96
C VAL A 177 10.49 39.16 -9.58
N SER A 178 11.16 39.43 -8.45
CA SER A 178 11.25 40.76 -7.85
C SER A 178 12.18 41.74 -8.59
N GLU A 179 13.16 41.27 -9.35
CA GLU A 179 13.98 42.14 -10.21
C GLU A 179 13.19 42.71 -11.41
N LYS A 180 12.01 42.16 -11.71
CA LYS A 180 11.14 42.65 -12.78
C LYS A 180 10.13 43.63 -12.20
N SER A 181 9.73 44.62 -12.99
CA SER A 181 8.55 45.42 -12.66
C SER A 181 7.31 44.52 -12.62
N GLN A 182 6.33 44.88 -11.78
CA GLN A 182 5.08 44.13 -11.64
C GLN A 182 4.43 43.85 -12.99
N LYS A 183 4.36 44.86 -13.88
CA LYS A 183 3.82 44.71 -15.25
C LYS A 183 4.62 43.73 -16.10
N ALA A 184 5.95 43.80 -16.04
CA ALA A 184 6.82 42.89 -16.79
C ALA A 184 6.71 41.44 -16.30
N PHE A 185 6.60 41.24 -14.98
CA PHE A 185 6.36 39.93 -14.39
C PHE A 185 4.99 39.38 -14.79
N THR A 186 3.91 40.17 -14.67
CA THR A 186 2.56 39.76 -15.08
C THR A 186 2.54 39.26 -16.53
N ASN A 187 3.17 39.98 -17.45
CA ASN A 187 3.28 39.57 -18.86
C ASN A 187 4.10 38.28 -19.05
N LYS A 188 5.16 38.08 -18.27
CA LYS A 188 5.95 36.83 -18.31
C LYS A 188 5.14 35.66 -17.74
N TYR A 189 4.45 35.86 -16.61
CA TYR A 189 3.60 34.85 -15.98
C TYR A 189 2.43 34.45 -16.87
N GLN A 190 1.80 35.39 -17.58
CA GLN A 190 0.77 35.09 -18.58
C GLN A 190 1.29 34.18 -19.70
N ARG A 191 2.45 34.49 -20.26
CA ARG A 191 3.11 33.64 -21.28
C ARG A 191 3.47 32.26 -20.73
N TRP A 192 3.98 32.19 -19.50
CA TRP A 192 4.30 30.93 -18.82
C TRP A 192 3.05 30.07 -18.60
N CYS A 193 1.95 30.68 -18.15
CA CYS A 193 0.65 30.02 -17.99
C CYS A 193 0.16 29.46 -19.33
N ARG A 194 0.21 30.24 -20.41
CA ARG A 194 -0.17 29.78 -21.76
C ARG A 194 0.70 28.61 -22.24
N LYS A 195 2.02 28.68 -22.03
CA LYS A 195 2.97 27.62 -22.42
C LYS A 195 2.70 26.29 -21.71
N HIS A 196 2.37 26.33 -20.42
CA HIS A 196 2.14 25.13 -19.61
C HIS A 196 0.66 24.73 -19.47
N GLY A 197 -0.25 25.41 -20.19
CA GLY A 197 -1.69 25.13 -20.15
C GLY A 197 -2.36 25.45 -18.80
N TYR A 198 -1.86 26.44 -18.06
CA TYR A 198 -2.47 26.91 -16.82
C TYR A 198 -3.38 28.12 -17.05
N ASN A 199 -4.44 28.21 -16.25
CA ASN A 199 -5.27 29.41 -16.19
C ASN A 199 -4.48 30.58 -15.60
N PHE A 200 -4.46 31.68 -16.34
CA PHE A 200 -3.85 32.94 -15.93
C PHE A 200 -4.81 33.73 -15.04
N SER A 201 -4.25 34.41 -14.04
CA SER A 201 -4.95 35.38 -13.19
C SER A 201 -3.98 36.51 -12.91
N GLU A 202 -4.39 37.73 -13.26
CA GLU A 202 -3.59 38.94 -13.04
C GLU A 202 -3.42 39.24 -11.55
N ALA A 203 -4.51 39.16 -10.77
CA ALA A 203 -4.47 39.29 -9.31
C ALA A 203 -3.45 38.33 -8.68
N LYS A 204 -3.40 37.08 -9.15
CA LYS A 204 -2.43 36.09 -8.68
C LYS A 204 -0.99 36.46 -9.02
N ALA A 205 -0.76 37.02 -10.22
CA ALA A 205 0.55 37.51 -10.62
C ALA A 205 1.03 38.64 -9.68
N HIS A 206 0.13 39.55 -9.31
CA HIS A 206 0.43 40.62 -8.36
C HIS A 206 0.76 40.07 -6.97
N THR A 207 0.00 39.09 -6.46
CA THR A 207 0.31 38.42 -5.19
C THR A 207 1.71 37.78 -5.22
N ILE A 208 2.02 37.02 -6.27
CA ILE A 208 3.33 36.36 -6.39
C ILE A 208 4.47 37.40 -6.43
N HIS A 209 4.27 38.53 -7.13
CA HIS A 209 5.26 39.61 -7.20
C HIS A 209 5.48 40.30 -5.86
N ALA A 210 4.39 40.63 -5.15
CA ALA A 210 4.46 41.25 -3.84
C ALA A 210 5.18 40.35 -2.82
N GLU A 211 4.85 39.06 -2.77
CA GLU A 211 5.53 38.07 -1.92
C GLU A 211 7.02 37.98 -2.25
N ALA A 212 7.37 37.86 -3.54
CA ALA A 212 8.77 37.81 -3.97
C ALA A 212 9.59 39.06 -3.60
N CYS A 213 8.96 40.24 -3.60
CA CYS A 213 9.61 41.49 -3.21
C CYS A 213 9.77 41.65 -1.69
N GLY A 214 8.92 40.99 -0.89
CA GLY A 214 8.92 41.08 0.56
C GLY A 214 9.91 40.13 1.26
N HIS A 215 10.56 39.22 0.53
CA HIS A 215 11.48 38.24 1.09
C HIS A 215 12.93 38.73 1.13
N ILE A 216 13.64 38.32 2.18
CA ILE A 216 15.08 38.50 2.32
C ILE A 216 15.78 37.27 1.73
N ASP A 217 16.75 37.50 0.84
CA ASP A 217 17.51 36.41 0.24
C ASP A 217 18.57 35.91 1.21
N VAL A 218 18.47 34.65 1.63
CA VAL A 218 19.51 34.02 2.46
C VAL A 218 20.58 33.38 1.58
N ILE A 219 20.16 32.72 0.49
CA ILE A 219 21.06 32.14 -0.50
C ILE A 219 21.08 33.05 -1.74
N PRO A 220 22.25 33.39 -2.30
CA PRO A 220 22.35 34.28 -3.44
C PRO A 220 21.78 33.65 -4.73
N LYS A 221 21.27 34.50 -5.62
CA LYS A 221 20.91 34.13 -7.00
C LYS A 221 22.17 33.83 -7.81
N SER A 222 22.56 32.56 -7.84
CA SER A 222 23.74 32.04 -8.54
C SER A 222 23.38 30.80 -9.38
N GLU A 223 24.26 30.43 -10.31
CA GLU A 223 24.09 29.19 -11.09
C GLU A 223 24.13 27.94 -10.19
N THR A 224 24.86 27.97 -9.07
CA THR A 224 24.86 26.86 -8.10
C THR A 224 23.50 26.71 -7.43
N THR A 225 22.88 27.81 -7.00
CA THR A 225 21.53 27.81 -6.40
C THR A 225 20.50 27.29 -7.39
N LYS A 226 20.59 27.76 -8.64
CA LYS A 226 19.74 27.30 -9.74
C LYS A 226 19.88 25.79 -9.95
N LEU A 227 21.11 25.28 -10.04
CA LEU A 227 21.39 23.86 -10.21
C LEU A 227 20.75 23.02 -9.09
N LEU A 228 20.90 23.42 -7.82
CA LEU A 228 20.31 22.70 -6.68
C LEU A 228 18.78 22.59 -6.79
N VAL A 229 18.10 23.70 -7.11
CA VAL A 229 16.65 23.73 -7.27
C VAL A 229 16.22 22.91 -8.50
N GLU A 230 16.90 23.05 -9.63
CA GLU A 230 16.61 22.29 -10.85
C GLU A 230 16.76 20.78 -10.65
N GLN A 231 17.79 20.32 -9.91
CA GLN A 231 17.96 18.90 -9.60
C GLN A 231 16.85 18.37 -8.69
N ALA A 232 16.47 19.12 -7.65
CA ALA A 232 15.37 18.74 -6.76
C ALA A 232 14.02 18.69 -7.52
N VAL A 233 13.77 19.66 -8.40
CA VAL A 233 12.60 19.69 -9.28
C VAL A 233 12.60 18.50 -10.25
N ALA A 234 13.74 18.18 -10.87
CA ALA A 234 13.85 17.07 -11.82
C ALA A 234 13.54 15.72 -11.16
N GLN A 235 14.10 15.45 -9.99
CA GLN A 235 13.83 14.22 -9.23
C GLN A 235 12.35 14.11 -8.82
N LEU A 236 11.76 15.23 -8.36
CA LEU A 236 10.34 15.27 -7.99
C LEU A 236 9.44 15.02 -9.21
N ARG A 237 9.70 15.69 -10.34
CA ARG A 237 8.94 15.50 -11.59
C ARG A 237 9.01 14.05 -12.09
N ALA A 238 10.20 13.46 -12.13
CA ALA A 238 10.38 12.07 -12.54
C ALA A 238 9.58 11.10 -11.64
N THR A 239 9.62 11.31 -10.32
CA THR A 239 8.87 10.50 -9.36
C THR A 239 7.35 10.69 -9.50
N SER A 240 6.89 11.93 -9.72
CA SER A 240 5.48 12.22 -9.96
C SER A 240 4.96 11.58 -11.25
N ALA A 241 5.72 11.63 -12.34
CA ALA A 241 5.37 10.98 -13.61
C ALA A 241 5.32 9.45 -13.45
N ALA A 242 6.28 8.84 -12.74
CA ALA A 242 6.27 7.42 -12.45
C ALA A 242 5.03 7.01 -11.62
N LEU A 243 4.62 7.83 -10.65
CA LEU A 243 3.40 7.59 -9.87
C LEU A 243 2.13 7.67 -10.72
N ALA A 244 2.06 8.64 -11.64
CA ALA A 244 0.94 8.75 -12.58
C ALA A 244 0.85 7.52 -13.49
N ALA A 245 1.98 7.08 -14.05
CA ALA A 245 2.04 5.87 -14.87
C ALA A 245 1.60 4.61 -14.09
N LEU A 246 2.10 4.42 -12.87
CA LEU A 246 1.69 3.31 -12.01
C LEU A 246 0.20 3.37 -11.66
N LYS A 247 -0.36 4.56 -11.46
CA LYS A 247 -1.80 4.74 -11.20
C LYS A 247 -2.63 4.31 -12.41
N HIS A 248 -2.23 4.70 -13.61
CA HIS A 248 -2.90 4.27 -14.85
C HIS A 248 -2.83 2.76 -15.05
N GLU A 249 -1.65 2.17 -14.85
CA GLU A 249 -1.45 0.72 -14.96
C GLU A 249 -2.31 -0.05 -13.94
N MET A 250 -2.35 0.41 -12.69
CA MET A 250 -3.22 -0.18 -11.68
C MET A 250 -4.70 -0.13 -12.07
N GLN A 251 -5.15 0.95 -12.69
CA GLN A 251 -6.53 1.07 -13.16
C GLN A 251 -6.81 0.11 -14.33
N ALA A 252 -5.87 -0.03 -15.27
CA ALA A 252 -5.98 -0.97 -16.37
C ALA A 252 -6.05 -2.42 -15.87
N LEU A 253 -5.09 -2.84 -15.03
CA LEU A 253 -5.07 -4.17 -14.42
C LEU A 253 -6.33 -4.45 -13.60
N ALA A 254 -6.80 -3.48 -12.81
CA ALA A 254 -8.01 -3.64 -12.04
C ALA A 254 -9.24 -3.83 -12.94
N SER A 255 -9.33 -3.12 -14.06
CA SER A 255 -10.46 -3.22 -15.00
C SER A 255 -10.61 -4.57 -15.69
N MET A 256 -9.53 -5.36 -15.75
CA MET A 256 -9.55 -6.73 -16.30
C MET A 256 -10.08 -7.77 -15.30
N LEU A 257 -10.19 -7.43 -14.02
CA LEU A 257 -10.65 -8.36 -12.99
C LEU A 257 -12.18 -8.41 -12.94
N PRO A 258 -12.78 -9.61 -12.75
CA PRO A 258 -14.24 -9.76 -12.79
C PRO A 258 -14.94 -8.92 -11.72
N GLU A 259 -14.34 -8.76 -10.52
CA GLU A 259 -14.91 -7.98 -9.43
C GLU A 259 -14.94 -6.45 -9.65
N TYR A 260 -14.27 -5.92 -10.68
CA TYR A 260 -14.14 -4.48 -10.91
C TYR A 260 -15.44 -3.67 -10.89
N PRO A 261 -16.50 -4.01 -11.66
CA PRO A 261 -17.73 -3.21 -11.71
C PRO A 261 -18.37 -3.07 -10.32
N VAL A 262 -18.45 -4.16 -9.57
CA VAL A 262 -19.04 -4.17 -8.21
C VAL A 262 -18.20 -3.37 -7.23
N VAL A 263 -16.87 -3.39 -7.35
CA VAL A 263 -16.00 -2.59 -6.49
C VAL A 263 -16.07 -1.10 -6.83
N MET A 264 -16.18 -0.73 -8.11
CA MET A 264 -16.32 0.67 -8.52
C MET A 264 -17.68 1.28 -8.15
N ASP A 265 -18.74 0.45 -8.07
CA ASP A 265 -20.08 0.88 -7.66
C ASP A 265 -20.16 1.24 -6.16
N MET A 266 -19.23 0.74 -5.35
CA MET A 266 -19.18 1.06 -3.93
C MET A 266 -18.82 2.53 -3.68
N PHE A 267 -19.64 3.20 -2.87
CA PHE A 267 -19.42 4.59 -2.51
C PHE A 267 -18.04 4.83 -1.87
N GLY A 268 -17.40 5.93 -2.25
CA GLY A 268 -16.14 6.38 -1.67
C GLY A 268 -14.89 5.64 -2.17
N VAL A 269 -15.04 4.68 -3.08
CA VAL A 269 -13.94 3.89 -3.64
C VAL A 269 -13.33 4.58 -4.86
N GLY A 270 -14.10 4.72 -5.95
CA GLY A 270 -13.68 5.38 -7.19
C GLY A 270 -12.42 4.78 -7.85
N PRO A 271 -11.95 5.40 -8.95
CA PRO A 271 -10.87 4.84 -9.78
C PRO A 271 -9.49 4.91 -9.11
N THR A 272 -9.36 5.63 -7.98
CA THR A 272 -8.09 5.74 -7.26
C THR A 272 -7.98 4.76 -6.10
N LEU A 273 -9.01 4.61 -5.26
CA LEU A 273 -8.93 3.71 -4.09
C LEU A 273 -9.41 2.29 -4.41
N GLY A 274 -10.24 2.10 -5.43
CA GLY A 274 -10.71 0.78 -5.85
C GLY A 274 -9.60 -0.17 -6.28
N PRO A 275 -8.74 0.21 -7.25
CA PRO A 275 -7.59 -0.60 -7.60
C PRO A 275 -6.68 -0.90 -6.40
N GLN A 276 -6.55 0.02 -5.44
CA GLN A 276 -5.76 -0.20 -4.22
C GLN A 276 -6.41 -1.22 -3.27
N LEU A 277 -7.74 -1.21 -3.13
CA LEU A 277 -8.47 -2.21 -2.35
C LEU A 277 -8.32 -3.59 -2.98
N MET A 278 -8.57 -3.69 -4.29
CA MET A 278 -8.44 -4.93 -5.06
C MET A 278 -7.02 -5.50 -4.97
N ALA A 279 -5.99 -4.64 -5.10
CA ALA A 279 -4.58 -5.02 -4.97
C ALA A 279 -4.23 -5.66 -3.61
N GLU A 280 -4.77 -5.14 -2.51
CA GLU A 280 -4.44 -5.62 -1.16
C GLU A 280 -5.30 -6.81 -0.73
N ILE A 281 -6.57 -6.81 -1.10
CA ILE A 281 -7.50 -7.88 -0.74
C ILE A 281 -7.23 -9.12 -1.60
N GLY A 282 -6.90 -8.93 -2.89
CA GLY A 282 -6.79 -10.00 -3.86
C GLY A 282 -8.12 -10.71 -4.06
N ASP A 283 -8.07 -11.99 -4.38
CA ASP A 283 -9.27 -12.82 -4.46
C ASP A 283 -9.94 -12.93 -3.08
N VAL A 284 -11.18 -12.44 -2.98
CA VAL A 284 -11.94 -12.44 -1.71
C VAL A 284 -12.36 -13.85 -1.28
N ARG A 285 -12.47 -14.81 -2.21
CA ARG A 285 -12.89 -16.20 -1.95
C ARG A 285 -11.88 -16.95 -1.08
N ARG A 286 -10.62 -16.50 -1.03
CA ARG A 286 -9.58 -17.06 -0.13
C ARG A 286 -9.89 -16.89 1.35
N PHE A 287 -10.82 -15.99 1.71
CA PHE A 287 -11.24 -15.79 3.08
C PHE A 287 -12.47 -16.63 3.38
N TYR A 288 -12.39 -17.53 4.36
CA TYR A 288 -13.50 -18.39 4.77
C TYR A 288 -14.68 -17.61 5.40
N SER A 289 -14.46 -16.37 5.85
CA SER A 289 -15.51 -15.54 6.41
C SER A 289 -15.18 -14.04 6.34
N LYS A 290 -16.20 -13.20 6.43
CA LYS A 290 -16.05 -11.74 6.62
C LYS A 290 -15.17 -11.37 7.81
N LYS A 291 -15.19 -12.17 8.90
CA LYS A 291 -14.34 -11.97 10.07
C LYS A 291 -12.87 -12.23 9.74
N ALA A 292 -12.57 -13.22 8.90
CA ALA A 292 -11.21 -13.51 8.45
C ALA A 292 -10.61 -12.35 7.65
N LEU A 293 -11.39 -11.72 6.76
CA LEU A 293 -10.96 -10.53 6.02
C LEU A 293 -10.71 -9.33 6.96
N VAL A 294 -11.60 -9.11 7.94
CA VAL A 294 -11.43 -8.05 8.95
C VAL A 294 -10.18 -8.27 9.81
N ALA A 295 -9.91 -9.51 10.20
CA ALA A 295 -8.69 -9.88 10.92
C ALA A 295 -7.44 -9.68 10.06
N TYR A 296 -7.48 -10.06 8.78
CA TYR A 296 -6.40 -9.82 7.81
C TYR A 296 -6.09 -8.33 7.64
N ALA A 297 -7.12 -7.50 7.57
CA ALA A 297 -6.98 -6.05 7.53
C ALA A 297 -6.47 -5.47 8.88
N GLY A 298 -6.45 -6.24 9.96
CA GLY A 298 -6.10 -5.72 11.29
C GLY A 298 -7.12 -4.71 11.82
N LEU A 299 -8.39 -4.90 11.48
CA LEU A 299 -9.51 -4.09 11.95
C LEU A 299 -10.30 -4.74 13.08
N ASP A 300 -9.92 -5.96 13.45
CA ASP A 300 -10.52 -6.67 14.56
C ASP A 300 -10.06 -6.08 15.90
N ALA A 301 -10.98 -6.05 16.85
CA ALA A 301 -10.73 -5.66 18.23
C ALA A 301 -10.89 -6.94 19.08
N PRO A 302 -9.84 -7.77 19.19
CA PRO A 302 -9.94 -9.02 19.94
C PRO A 302 -10.36 -8.75 21.39
N PRO A 303 -11.07 -9.69 22.04
CA PRO A 303 -11.35 -9.60 23.48
C PRO A 303 -10.01 -9.47 24.22
N ASN A 304 -9.91 -8.50 25.11
CA ASN A 304 -8.74 -8.32 25.98
C ASN A 304 -9.17 -8.68 27.41
N ASP A 305 -9.83 -9.82 27.55
CA ASP A 305 -10.39 -10.31 28.80
C ASP A 305 -9.39 -11.30 29.41
N SER A 306 -8.47 -10.79 30.22
CA SER A 306 -7.62 -11.60 31.11
C SER A 306 -8.20 -11.50 32.52
N GLY A 307 -8.97 -12.51 32.93
CA GLY A 307 -9.56 -12.59 34.28
C GLY A 307 -10.47 -11.42 34.65
N ASP A 308 -10.32 -10.90 35.87
CA ASP A 308 -11.22 -9.95 36.55
C ASP A 308 -11.20 -8.50 36.02
N VAL A 309 -10.48 -8.22 34.94
CA VAL A 309 -10.41 -6.89 34.34
C VAL A 309 -11.21 -6.87 33.05
N THR A 310 -12.45 -6.41 33.13
CA THR A 310 -13.23 -6.02 31.94
C THR A 310 -12.63 -4.74 31.36
N GLY A 311 -11.64 -4.91 30.47
CA GLY A 311 -10.84 -3.83 29.93
C GLY A 311 -11.68 -2.77 29.20
N ARG A 312 -11.83 -1.59 29.82
CA ARG A 312 -12.52 -0.40 29.25
C ARG A 312 -11.85 0.18 27.99
N HIS A 313 -10.75 -0.40 27.50
CA HIS A 313 -10.07 0.02 26.28
C HIS A 313 -9.76 -1.16 25.35
N LYS A 314 -10.63 -1.38 24.37
CA LYS A 314 -10.43 -2.33 23.27
C LYS A 314 -9.61 -1.66 22.16
N SER A 315 -8.33 -2.00 22.07
CA SER A 315 -7.45 -1.49 21.01
C SER A 315 -7.54 -2.39 19.78
N MET A 316 -7.51 -1.79 18.58
CA MET A 316 -7.50 -2.55 17.33
C MET A 316 -6.19 -3.33 17.17
N SER A 317 -6.29 -4.55 16.65
CA SER A 317 -5.13 -5.36 16.26
C SER A 317 -4.42 -4.75 15.05
N LYS A 318 -3.40 -3.91 15.26
CA LYS A 318 -2.57 -3.32 14.18
C LYS A 318 -1.68 -4.35 13.45
N VAL A 319 -1.92 -5.64 13.66
CA VAL A 319 -1.10 -6.78 13.22
C VAL A 319 -1.26 -7.06 11.72
N GLY A 320 -2.41 -6.70 11.12
CA GLY A 320 -2.77 -6.95 9.72
C GLY A 320 -2.20 -5.96 8.68
N ALA A 321 -2.68 -6.06 7.44
CA ALA A 321 -2.20 -5.32 6.27
C ALA A 321 -2.29 -3.78 6.45
N SER A 322 -1.15 -3.14 6.72
CA SER A 322 -1.08 -1.70 7.01
C SER A 322 -1.48 -0.83 5.82
N SER A 323 -1.17 -1.29 4.60
CA SER A 323 -1.62 -0.67 3.35
C SER A 323 -3.14 -0.65 3.24
N LEU A 324 -3.79 -1.81 3.45
CA LEU A 324 -5.24 -1.94 3.38
C LEU A 324 -5.94 -1.03 4.39
N ARG A 325 -5.44 -0.96 5.64
CA ARG A 325 -5.97 -0.02 6.64
C ARG A 325 -5.88 1.45 6.20
N ARG A 326 -4.77 1.83 5.56
CA ARG A 326 -4.60 3.19 5.03
C ARG A 326 -5.62 3.45 3.92
N THR A 327 -5.78 2.54 2.97
CA THR A 327 -6.76 2.69 1.87
C THR A 327 -8.18 2.80 2.43
N LEU A 328 -8.56 1.93 3.36
CA LEU A 328 -9.87 1.98 4.02
C LEU A 328 -10.08 3.29 4.78
N PHE A 329 -9.06 3.80 5.47
CA PHE A 329 -9.14 5.10 6.13
C PHE A 329 -9.43 6.23 5.13
N LEU A 330 -8.78 6.22 3.96
CA LEU A 330 -9.04 7.20 2.90
C LEU A 330 -10.46 7.08 2.34
N VAL A 331 -10.96 5.86 2.13
CA VAL A 331 -12.37 5.64 1.73
C VAL A 331 -13.31 6.27 2.77
N MET A 332 -13.06 6.04 4.06
CA MET A 332 -13.87 6.64 5.13
C MET A 332 -13.78 8.16 5.17
N SER A 333 -12.65 8.76 4.77
CA SER A 333 -12.54 10.21 4.62
C SER A 333 -13.46 10.75 3.52
N VAL A 334 -13.63 10.01 2.42
CA VAL A 334 -14.57 10.37 1.35
C VAL A 334 -16.02 10.30 1.83
N TYR A 335 -16.37 9.27 2.61
CA TYR A 335 -17.67 9.19 3.28
C TYR A 335 -17.93 10.40 4.20
N LEU A 336 -16.94 10.78 5.01
CA LEU A 336 -17.09 11.91 5.94
C LEU A 336 -17.19 13.26 5.22
N GLN A 337 -16.49 13.43 4.11
CA GLN A 337 -16.50 14.68 3.33
C GLN A 337 -17.81 14.89 2.56
N ASN A 338 -18.37 13.82 1.99
CA ASN A 338 -19.58 13.92 1.17
C ASN A 338 -20.88 13.69 1.95
N ALA A 339 -20.81 13.11 3.14
CA ALA A 339 -21.95 12.86 4.02
C ALA A 339 -23.19 12.21 3.35
N PRO A 340 -23.03 11.09 2.63
CA PRO A 340 -24.14 10.46 1.90
C PRO A 340 -25.15 9.83 2.87
N LEU A 341 -26.33 10.45 3.03
CA LEU A 341 -27.33 10.04 4.03
C LEU A 341 -27.93 8.65 3.77
N ASP A 342 -28.01 8.22 2.52
CA ASP A 342 -28.61 6.94 2.12
C ASP A 342 -27.64 5.75 2.29
N GLU A 343 -26.35 6.03 2.44
CA GLU A 343 -25.33 5.00 2.56
C GLU A 343 -25.30 4.38 3.96
N SER A 344 -25.53 3.07 4.03
CA SER A 344 -25.55 2.34 5.31
C SER A 344 -24.24 2.47 6.11
N VAL A 345 -23.09 2.63 5.45
CA VAL A 345 -21.79 2.84 6.10
C VAL A 345 -21.73 4.22 6.75
N TYR A 346 -22.23 5.25 6.06
CA TYR A 346 -22.27 6.62 6.61
C TYR A 346 -23.24 6.72 7.78
N GLN A 347 -24.45 6.17 7.66
CA GLN A 347 -25.42 6.15 8.76
C GLN A 347 -24.84 5.51 10.04
N PHE A 348 -24.03 4.45 9.88
CA PHE A 348 -23.31 3.85 11.00
C PHE A 348 -22.18 4.74 11.53
N MET A 349 -21.42 5.38 10.64
CA MET A 349 -20.38 6.34 11.02
C MET A 349 -20.98 7.47 11.85
N ASP A 350 -22.10 8.04 11.39
CA ASP A 350 -22.78 9.15 12.03
C ASP A 350 -23.37 8.76 13.39
N LYS A 351 -23.99 7.57 13.48
CA LYS A 351 -24.39 6.99 14.78
C LYS A 351 -23.21 6.91 15.75
N LYS A 352 -22.03 6.45 15.31
CA LYS A 352 -20.83 6.38 16.16
C LYS A 352 -20.28 7.75 16.55
N ARG A 353 -20.47 8.77 15.72
CA ARG A 353 -20.15 10.16 16.05
C ARG A 353 -21.11 10.71 17.11
N ALA A 354 -22.41 10.47 16.96
CA ALA A 354 -23.42 10.86 17.93
C ALA A 354 -23.21 10.17 19.31
N GLU A 355 -22.69 8.95 19.33
CA GLU A 355 -22.26 8.25 20.56
C GLU A 355 -21.01 8.86 21.23
N GLY A 356 -20.42 9.93 20.69
CA GLY A 356 -19.23 10.59 21.24
C GLY A 356 -17.93 9.80 21.05
N LYS A 357 -17.87 8.85 20.09
CA LYS A 357 -16.65 8.08 19.85
C LYS A 357 -15.53 8.97 19.28
N PRO A 358 -14.26 8.77 19.68
CA PRO A 358 -13.14 9.53 19.13
C PRO A 358 -12.98 9.37 17.60
N TYR A 359 -12.43 10.39 16.94
CA TYR A 359 -12.23 10.46 15.48
C TYR A 359 -11.74 9.14 14.85
N ARG A 360 -10.59 8.64 15.32
CA ARG A 360 -9.99 7.43 14.76
C ARG A 360 -10.82 6.17 15.03
N VAL A 361 -11.60 6.13 16.10
CA VAL A 361 -12.38 4.96 16.51
C VAL A 361 -13.58 4.78 15.58
N TYR A 362 -14.38 5.83 15.35
CA TYR A 362 -15.53 5.70 14.44
C TYR A 362 -15.08 5.51 12.98
N MET A 363 -13.95 6.11 12.57
CA MET A 363 -13.41 5.93 11.23
C MET A 363 -13.09 4.45 10.98
N MET A 364 -12.36 3.81 11.90
CA MET A 364 -11.98 2.41 11.72
C MET A 364 -13.13 1.43 11.98
N ALA A 365 -14.08 1.77 12.86
CA ALA A 365 -15.30 0.98 13.03
C ALA A 365 -16.16 0.99 11.75
N SER A 366 -16.26 2.14 11.09
CA SER A 366 -16.96 2.28 9.81
C SER A 366 -16.22 1.55 8.69
N ALA A 367 -14.88 1.60 8.67
CA ALA A 367 -14.07 0.80 7.76
C ALA A 367 -14.30 -0.71 7.94
N ASN A 368 -14.49 -1.19 9.18
CA ASN A 368 -14.85 -2.60 9.44
C ASN A 368 -16.24 -2.91 8.86
N LYS A 369 -17.23 -2.04 9.07
CA LYS A 369 -18.57 -2.20 8.45
C LYS A 369 -18.46 -2.25 6.92
N PHE A 370 -17.73 -1.32 6.31
CA PHE A 370 -17.47 -1.29 4.87
C PHE A 370 -16.85 -2.61 4.39
N LEU A 371 -15.79 -3.08 5.05
CA LEU A 371 -15.08 -4.31 4.64
C LEU A 371 -15.96 -5.57 4.72
N ARG A 372 -16.92 -5.61 5.66
CA ARG A 372 -17.91 -6.68 5.75
C ARG A 372 -18.91 -6.65 4.60
N ILE A 373 -19.32 -5.46 4.17
CA ILE A 373 -20.18 -5.27 2.99
C ILE A 373 -19.39 -5.67 1.75
N TYR A 374 -18.18 -5.13 1.58
CA TYR A 374 -17.26 -5.49 0.50
C TYR A 374 -17.14 -7.02 0.34
N TYR A 375 -16.86 -7.73 1.43
CA TYR A 375 -16.76 -9.18 1.40
C TYR A 375 -18.03 -9.85 0.88
N ALA A 376 -19.19 -9.46 1.42
CA ALA A 376 -20.46 -10.09 1.05
C ALA A 376 -20.83 -9.81 -0.41
N THR A 377 -20.72 -8.55 -0.85
CA THR A 377 -21.11 -8.13 -2.19
C THR A 377 -20.19 -8.72 -3.25
N VAL A 378 -18.87 -8.61 -3.07
CA VAL A 378 -17.90 -9.11 -4.07
C VAL A 378 -17.94 -10.63 -4.14
N LYS A 379 -18.04 -11.32 -3.00
CA LYS A 379 -18.11 -12.78 -2.99
C LYS A 379 -19.35 -13.29 -3.70
N ALA A 380 -20.54 -12.74 -3.36
CA ALA A 380 -21.79 -13.13 -4.00
C ALA A 380 -21.76 -12.90 -5.53
N TYR A 381 -21.15 -11.79 -5.97
CA TYR A 381 -21.01 -11.48 -7.38
C TYR A 381 -20.08 -12.47 -8.10
N LEU A 382 -18.91 -12.77 -7.53
CA LEU A 382 -17.99 -13.76 -8.11
C LEU A 382 -18.63 -15.15 -8.19
N GLU A 383 -19.34 -15.56 -7.13
CA GLU A 383 -20.10 -16.81 -7.12
C GLU A 383 -21.18 -16.82 -8.22
N SER A 384 -21.90 -15.71 -8.46
CA SER A 384 -22.90 -15.67 -9.53
C SER A 384 -22.32 -15.81 -10.94
N LEU A 385 -21.07 -15.35 -11.16
CA LEU A 385 -20.40 -15.53 -12.45
C LEU A 385 -20.03 -16.99 -12.70
N GLU A 386 -19.62 -17.73 -11.66
CA GLU A 386 -19.30 -19.16 -11.76
C GLU A 386 -20.52 -20.03 -12.08
N HIS A 387 -21.72 -19.61 -11.68
CA HIS A 387 -22.96 -20.34 -11.99
C HIS A 387 -23.50 -20.04 -13.40
N THR A 388 -22.96 -19.02 -14.07
CA THR A 388 -23.40 -18.56 -15.40
C THR A 388 -22.41 -18.97 -16.50
N ALA A 389 -21.20 -19.39 -16.13
CA ALA A 389 -20.16 -19.91 -17.01
C ALA A 389 -20.20 -21.45 -17.06
#